data_AF-A0A1H0MEB7-F1
#
_entry.id   AF-A0A1H0MEB7-F1
#
_cell.length_a   1.000
_cell.length_b   1.000
_cell.length_c   1.000
_cell.angle_alpha   90.00
_cell.angle_beta   90.00
_cell.angle_gamma   90.00
#
_symmetry.space_group_name_H-M   'P 1'
#
loop_
_entity.id
_entity.type
_entity.pdbx_description
1 polymer ?
#
loop_
_entity_poly.entity_id
_entity_poly.type
_entity_poly.pdbx_seq_one_letter_code
_entity_poly.pdbx_strand_id
1 'polypeptide(L)'
;MTDLYGVRVLAVDLPSRRIRLRSTVVYYDTGSHAPLTDDASFFLRVFGDSADDAPLGDVMTRDQRLDEAWVDANTRWFIESVERIATRNYPLTDEEVDELLDDEDRVSFPWEEEPRFDELPPEVAAELVLSEETNVGADYDVVVTDPRWIEHLTVGDWWRTTAYPTHADRLLPGEATAIPDLRHPVAVLKPFSREDEPRHLAFSDDGRFLAVNSEGGELVVYDATSWRECFRARADNSFSSWLMWVPGEPVITLRHHEEPRPQLAYDVVRGTPVEAPPQSGRSRSVIDPADGRTLEVIENDDIKIRSLKVSPGGDYLAISGESPGKLEVIIQRVSDHQVVTRHAIGRGWYPLQTYEMAWSPDGQWLAAHLTVVEVNSGWEPMGGETHIFRVGLPTEPAVPGPE
;
A
#
# COMPACT_ATOMS: atom_id res chain seq x y z
N MET A 1 8.74 -24.38 -5.04
CA MET A 1 8.95 -23.04 -4.45
C MET A 1 10.33 -23.11 -3.83
N THR A 2 11.18 -22.12 -4.06
CA THR A 2 12.56 -22.12 -3.56
C THR A 2 12.60 -21.41 -2.21
N ASP A 3 13.27 -21.99 -1.22
CA ASP A 3 13.41 -21.33 0.09
C ASP A 3 14.35 -20.13 -0.03
N LEU A 4 13.95 -19.02 0.56
CA LEU A 4 14.64 -17.74 0.51
C LEU A 4 15.51 -17.53 1.74
N TYR A 5 15.04 -17.99 2.90
CA TYR A 5 15.72 -17.84 4.18
C TYR A 5 15.79 -19.15 4.97
N GLY A 6 16.81 -19.25 5.81
CA GLY A 6 16.89 -20.17 6.93
C GLY A 6 16.63 -19.39 8.22
N VAL A 7 15.78 -19.91 9.07
CA VAL A 7 15.39 -19.28 10.34
C VAL A 7 15.82 -20.17 11.49
N ARG A 8 16.35 -19.58 12.56
CA ARG A 8 16.64 -20.30 13.82
C ARG A 8 16.17 -19.51 15.03
N VAL A 9 15.52 -20.17 15.97
CA VAL A 9 15.05 -19.60 17.24
C VAL A 9 16.19 -19.57 18.23
N LEU A 10 16.58 -18.36 18.65
CA LEU A 10 17.68 -18.14 19.59
C LEU A 10 17.19 -17.99 21.04
N ALA A 11 15.99 -17.43 21.24
CA ALA A 11 15.39 -17.26 22.56
C ALA A 11 13.86 -17.09 22.45
N VAL A 12 13.11 -17.56 23.43
CA VAL A 12 11.65 -17.35 23.56
C VAL A 12 11.34 -16.88 24.98
N ASP A 13 10.68 -15.74 25.12
CA ASP A 13 10.22 -15.15 26.38
C ASP A 13 8.72 -14.87 26.30
N LEU A 14 7.91 -15.87 26.66
CA LEU A 14 6.45 -15.80 26.61
C LEU A 14 5.86 -14.68 27.51
N PRO A 15 6.30 -14.48 28.77
CA PRO A 15 5.85 -13.35 29.59
C PRO A 15 6.03 -11.98 28.92
N SER A 16 7.16 -11.78 28.23
CA SER A 16 7.43 -10.53 27.50
C SER A 16 6.88 -10.54 26.07
N ARG A 17 6.24 -11.64 25.63
CA ARG A 17 5.75 -11.87 24.26
C ARG A 17 6.84 -11.69 23.21
N ARG A 18 8.09 -11.99 23.56
CA ARG A 18 9.27 -11.70 22.75
C ARG A 18 9.91 -13.00 22.28
N ILE A 19 10.30 -13.04 21.03
CA ILE A 19 11.12 -14.10 20.45
C ILE A 19 12.34 -13.48 19.76
N ARG A 20 13.50 -14.13 19.91
CA ARG A 20 14.70 -13.79 19.17
C ARG A 20 14.94 -14.81 18.08
N LEU A 21 15.03 -14.34 16.85
CA LEU A 21 15.27 -15.16 15.67
C LEU A 21 16.58 -14.76 15.01
N ARG A 22 17.22 -15.73 14.36
CA ARG A 22 18.20 -15.49 13.31
C ARG A 22 17.54 -15.78 11.97
N SER A 23 17.65 -14.85 11.03
CA SER A 23 17.29 -15.07 9.63
C SER A 23 18.55 -14.99 8.78
N THR A 24 18.77 -15.99 7.95
CA THR A 24 19.93 -16.14 7.08
C THR A 24 19.46 -16.33 5.65
N VAL A 25 19.98 -15.55 4.71
CA VAL A 25 19.64 -15.71 3.28
C VAL A 25 20.25 -17.01 2.76
N VAL A 26 19.40 -17.86 2.19
CA VAL A 26 19.82 -19.15 1.62
C VAL A 26 19.68 -19.19 0.10
N TYR A 27 19.01 -18.20 -0.49
CA TYR A 27 18.91 -18.02 -1.93
C TYR A 27 18.98 -16.55 -2.29
N TYR A 28 19.87 -16.19 -3.21
CA TYR A 28 19.95 -14.85 -3.81
C TYR A 28 19.34 -14.90 -5.20
N ASP A 29 18.41 -14.00 -5.49
CA ASP A 29 17.91 -13.80 -6.85
C ASP A 29 18.30 -12.41 -7.36
N THR A 30 18.69 -12.36 -8.62
CA THR A 30 19.22 -11.23 -9.41
C THR A 30 18.29 -10.00 -9.54
N GLY A 31 17.12 -9.96 -8.90
CA GLY A 31 16.07 -9.03 -9.32
C GLY A 31 15.46 -8.10 -8.28
N SER A 32 15.31 -8.50 -7.02
CA SER A 32 14.37 -7.79 -6.12
C SER A 32 14.48 -8.07 -4.62
N HIS A 33 15.31 -9.01 -4.18
CA HIS A 33 15.31 -9.39 -2.77
C HIS A 33 16.23 -8.48 -1.98
N ALA A 34 15.64 -7.54 -1.23
CA ALA A 34 16.34 -6.92 -0.11
C ALA A 34 16.78 -8.07 0.82
N PRO A 35 18.09 -8.31 1.01
CA PRO A 35 18.56 -9.54 1.64
C PRO A 35 18.18 -9.59 3.12
N LEU A 36 17.82 -8.46 3.72
CA LEU A 36 17.32 -8.39 5.09
C LEU A 36 16.12 -7.45 5.15
N THR A 37 15.04 -7.89 5.79
CA THR A 37 13.80 -7.11 5.93
C THR A 37 13.50 -6.81 7.39
N ASP A 38 12.87 -5.66 7.65
CA ASP A 38 12.27 -5.30 8.95
C ASP A 38 10.74 -5.31 8.87
N ASP A 39 10.18 -5.78 7.76
CA ASP A 39 8.73 -5.81 7.58
C ASP A 39 8.08 -6.95 8.37
N ALA A 40 7.09 -6.60 9.19
CA ALA A 40 6.41 -7.55 10.06
C ALA A 40 5.66 -8.65 9.30
N SER A 41 5.27 -8.42 8.04
CA SER A 41 4.62 -9.44 7.19
C SER A 41 5.48 -10.68 7.01
N PHE A 42 6.80 -10.50 6.90
CA PHE A 42 7.75 -11.60 6.82
C PHE A 42 7.69 -12.48 8.08
N PHE A 43 7.73 -11.86 9.26
CA PHE A 43 7.74 -12.60 10.52
C PHE A 43 6.41 -13.31 10.82
N LEU A 44 5.28 -12.72 10.44
CA LEU A 44 3.99 -13.41 10.53
C LEU A 44 3.99 -14.69 9.67
N ARG A 45 4.51 -14.64 8.44
CA ARG A 45 4.62 -15.82 7.58
C ARG A 45 5.58 -16.86 8.18
N VAL A 46 6.74 -16.42 8.65
CA VAL A 46 7.74 -17.27 9.32
C VAL A 46 7.12 -18.02 10.50
N PHE A 47 6.36 -17.36 11.38
CA PHE A 47 5.67 -18.04 12.47
C PHE A 47 4.58 -18.99 11.98
N GLY A 48 3.87 -18.61 10.91
CA GLY A 48 2.84 -19.43 10.29
C GLY A 48 3.36 -20.71 9.62
N ASP A 49 4.62 -20.75 9.19
CA ASP A 49 5.21 -21.94 8.54
C ASP A 49 5.31 -23.15 9.49
N SER A 50 5.42 -22.89 10.80
CA SER A 50 5.56 -23.91 11.85
C SER A 50 4.30 -24.08 12.71
N ALA A 51 3.20 -23.40 12.34
CA ALA A 51 2.03 -23.25 13.22
C ALA A 51 0.84 -24.17 12.88
N ASP A 52 0.98 -25.15 11.99
CA ASP A 52 -0.14 -25.98 11.50
C ASP A 52 -0.96 -26.63 12.64
N ASP A 53 -0.32 -27.00 13.75
CA ASP A 53 -0.96 -27.58 14.96
C ASP A 53 -0.92 -26.63 16.18
N ALA A 54 -0.76 -25.31 15.97
CA ALA A 54 -0.61 -24.29 17.00
C ALA A 54 -1.76 -23.27 16.97
N PRO A 55 -1.98 -22.48 18.06
CA PRO A 55 -3.05 -21.48 18.08
C PRO A 55 -3.00 -20.46 16.94
N LEU A 56 -1.80 -20.17 16.41
CA LEU A 56 -1.66 -19.29 15.24
C LEU A 56 -2.24 -19.94 13.97
N GLY A 57 -2.07 -21.25 13.76
CA GLY A 57 -2.66 -21.99 12.65
C GLY A 57 -4.19 -22.11 12.74
N ASP A 58 -4.74 -22.12 13.96
CA ASP A 58 -6.20 -22.12 14.18
C ASP A 58 -6.89 -20.84 13.69
N VAL A 59 -6.17 -19.71 13.68
CA VAL A 59 -6.73 -18.38 13.35
C VAL A 59 -6.24 -17.82 12.01
N MET A 60 -5.19 -18.39 11.45
CA MET A 60 -4.62 -18.01 10.16
C MET A 60 -4.45 -19.25 9.28
N THR A 61 -5.30 -19.36 8.26
CA THR A 61 -5.22 -20.50 7.35
C THR A 61 -4.01 -20.41 6.42
N ARG A 62 -3.61 -21.55 5.83
CA ARG A 62 -2.55 -21.59 4.82
C ARG A 62 -2.86 -20.67 3.63
N ASP A 63 -4.11 -20.59 3.19
CA ASP A 63 -4.50 -19.73 2.07
C ASP A 63 -4.37 -18.24 2.44
N GLN A 64 -4.73 -17.86 3.67
CA GLN A 64 -4.56 -16.49 4.17
C GLN A 64 -3.08 -16.08 4.26
N ARG A 65 -2.20 -17.01 4.66
CA ARG A 65 -0.74 -16.78 4.69
C ARG A 65 -0.16 -16.50 3.29
N LEU A 66 -0.74 -17.11 2.26
CA LEU A 66 -0.35 -16.92 0.85
C LEU A 66 -1.01 -15.68 0.20
N ASP A 67 -2.03 -15.10 0.83
CA ASP A 67 -2.68 -13.86 0.37
C ASP A 67 -1.92 -12.64 0.90
N GLU A 68 -1.14 -11.98 0.03
CA GLU A 68 -0.38 -10.77 0.37
C GLU A 68 -1.25 -9.66 0.96
N ALA A 69 -2.45 -9.44 0.38
CA ALA A 69 -3.33 -8.38 0.82
C ALA A 69 -3.89 -8.66 2.22
N TRP A 70 -4.20 -9.93 2.51
CA TRP A 70 -4.63 -10.36 3.84
C TRP A 70 -3.51 -10.21 4.85
N VAL A 71 -2.29 -10.69 4.56
CA VAL A 71 -1.15 -10.57 5.47
C VAL A 71 -0.86 -9.10 5.76
N ASP A 72 -0.81 -8.26 4.74
CA ASP A 72 -0.50 -6.84 4.92
C ASP A 72 -1.55 -6.14 5.81
N ALA A 73 -2.83 -6.48 5.62
CA ALA A 73 -3.93 -5.90 6.40
C ALA A 73 -4.00 -6.41 7.83
N ASN A 74 -3.55 -7.64 8.11
CA ASN A 74 -3.80 -8.30 9.39
C ASN A 74 -2.55 -8.46 10.27
N THR A 75 -1.35 -8.24 9.74
CA THR A 75 -0.09 -8.41 10.48
C THR A 75 -0.07 -7.67 11.83
N ARG A 76 -0.62 -6.45 11.89
CA ARG A 76 -0.70 -5.64 13.13
C ARG A 76 -1.44 -6.31 14.29
N TRP A 77 -2.26 -7.32 14.01
CA TRP A 77 -2.99 -8.08 15.03
C TRP A 77 -2.17 -9.20 15.64
N PHE A 78 -1.05 -9.58 15.02
CA PHE A 78 -0.19 -10.68 15.43
C PHE A 78 1.19 -10.21 15.88
N ILE A 79 1.77 -9.25 15.15
CA ILE A 79 3.10 -8.70 15.41
C ILE A 79 2.96 -7.27 15.92
N GLU A 80 3.50 -7.00 17.10
CA GLU A 80 3.53 -5.68 17.75
C GLU A 80 4.72 -4.86 17.25
N SER A 81 5.92 -5.46 17.18
CA SER A 81 7.12 -4.78 16.71
C SER A 81 8.19 -5.75 16.25
N VAL A 82 9.04 -5.30 15.33
CA VAL A 82 10.25 -6.00 14.87
C VAL A 82 11.43 -5.06 15.08
N GLU A 83 12.48 -5.55 15.72
CA GLU A 83 13.73 -4.82 15.92
C GLU A 83 14.90 -5.66 15.42
N ARG A 84 15.65 -5.13 14.45
CA ARG A 84 16.90 -5.76 13.99
C ARG A 84 18.03 -5.43 14.98
N ILE A 85 18.57 -6.46 15.62
CA ILE A 85 19.54 -6.33 16.71
C ILE A 85 20.99 -6.40 16.20
N ALA A 86 21.24 -7.23 15.18
CA ALA A 86 22.56 -7.40 14.60
C ALA A 86 22.46 -7.82 13.13
N THR A 87 23.43 -7.41 12.32
CA THR A 87 23.60 -7.86 10.92
C THR A 87 24.89 -8.64 10.75
N ARG A 88 24.93 -9.50 9.74
CA ARG A 88 26.10 -10.25 9.29
C ARG A 88 26.21 -10.16 7.78
N ASN A 89 27.43 -9.94 7.31
CA ASN A 89 27.77 -9.88 5.88
C ASN A 89 26.87 -8.90 5.09
N TYR A 90 26.51 -7.76 5.69
CA TYR A 90 25.64 -6.74 5.11
C TYR A 90 26.04 -5.33 5.57
N PRO A 91 25.98 -4.28 4.72
CA PRO A 91 25.51 -4.27 3.32
C PRO A 91 26.48 -4.98 2.37
N LEU A 92 25.93 -5.50 1.26
CA LEU A 92 26.72 -6.03 0.15
C LEU A 92 27.01 -4.92 -0.87
N THR A 93 28.17 -4.97 -1.50
CA THR A 93 28.51 -4.22 -2.71
C THR A 93 27.98 -4.94 -3.95
N ASP A 94 27.85 -4.23 -5.08
CA ASP A 94 27.39 -4.84 -6.34
C ASP A 94 28.30 -6.00 -6.80
N GLU A 95 29.62 -5.86 -6.59
CA GLU A 95 30.61 -6.91 -6.89
C GLU A 95 30.42 -8.14 -6.00
N GLU A 96 30.16 -7.95 -4.70
CA GLU A 96 29.85 -9.06 -3.78
C GLU A 96 28.50 -9.73 -4.12
N VAL A 97 27.53 -9.00 -4.67
CA VAL A 97 26.26 -9.59 -5.15
C VAL A 97 26.52 -10.50 -6.35
N ASP A 98 27.29 -10.04 -7.34
CA ASP A 98 27.64 -10.85 -8.52
C ASP A 98 28.44 -12.10 -8.12
N GLU A 99 29.43 -11.97 -7.22
CA GLU A 99 30.17 -13.11 -6.67
C GLU A 99 29.26 -14.12 -5.94
N LEU A 100 28.29 -13.63 -5.17
CA LEU A 100 27.33 -14.48 -4.45
C LEU A 100 26.37 -15.23 -5.37
N LEU A 101 26.08 -14.68 -6.55
CA LEU A 101 25.20 -15.31 -7.55
C LEU A 101 25.94 -16.38 -8.37
N ASP A 102 27.25 -16.20 -8.57
CA ASP A 102 28.09 -17.09 -9.38
C ASP A 102 28.75 -18.25 -8.58
N ASP A 103 28.66 -18.24 -7.24
CA ASP A 103 29.29 -19.25 -6.38
C ASP A 103 28.48 -20.55 -6.25
N GLU A 104 28.72 -21.50 -7.17
CA GLU A 104 28.15 -22.86 -7.15
C GLU A 104 28.64 -23.72 -5.96
N ASP A 105 29.76 -23.36 -5.31
CA ASP A 105 30.40 -24.12 -4.23
C ASP A 105 30.00 -23.61 -2.83
N ARG A 106 29.06 -22.66 -2.75
CA ARG A 106 28.68 -22.05 -1.48
C ARG A 106 28.04 -23.06 -0.52
N VAL A 107 28.37 -22.93 0.77
CA VAL A 107 27.83 -23.79 1.83
C VAL A 107 26.31 -23.66 1.85
N SER A 108 25.65 -24.73 1.41
CA SER A 108 24.19 -24.81 1.38
C SER A 108 23.66 -24.88 2.81
N PHE A 109 22.57 -24.17 3.07
CA PHE A 109 21.87 -24.30 4.33
C PHE A 109 21.27 -25.71 4.40
N PRO A 110 21.49 -26.49 5.48
CA PRO A 110 21.06 -27.88 5.54
C PRO A 110 19.54 -28.05 5.36
N TRP A 111 19.12 -29.23 4.91
CA TRP A 111 17.71 -29.54 4.64
C TRP A 111 16.92 -29.81 5.93
N GLU A 112 15.63 -29.46 5.95
CA GLU A 112 14.74 -29.44 7.13
C GLU A 112 14.42 -30.81 7.77
N GLU A 113 14.96 -31.92 7.27
CA GLU A 113 14.66 -33.26 7.82
C GLU A 113 15.45 -33.61 9.09
N GLU A 114 16.17 -32.63 9.62
CA GLU A 114 17.09 -32.79 10.73
C GLU A 114 16.44 -32.35 12.06
N PRO A 115 16.85 -32.93 13.20
CA PRO A 115 16.28 -32.60 14.50
C PRO A 115 16.61 -31.16 14.93
N ARG A 116 16.14 -30.75 16.12
CA ARG A 116 16.43 -29.43 16.67
C ARG A 116 17.94 -29.18 16.73
N PHE A 117 18.36 -27.92 16.69
CA PHE A 117 19.78 -27.57 16.58
C PHE A 117 20.66 -28.25 17.64
N ASP A 118 20.18 -28.40 18.88
CA ASP A 118 20.88 -29.06 19.99
C ASP A 118 20.90 -30.60 19.90
N GLU A 119 20.11 -31.16 18.99
CA GLU A 119 19.99 -32.60 18.71
C GLU A 119 20.70 -32.99 17.40
N LEU A 120 21.19 -32.01 16.63
CA LEU A 120 21.90 -32.25 15.37
C LEU A 120 23.21 -33.02 15.56
N PRO A 121 23.59 -33.87 14.59
CA PRO A 121 24.96 -34.35 14.50
C PRO A 121 25.96 -33.18 14.45
N PRO A 122 27.13 -33.27 15.11
CA PRO A 122 28.09 -32.17 15.18
C PRO A 122 28.52 -31.63 13.81
N GLU A 123 28.62 -32.49 12.80
CA GLU A 123 28.92 -32.10 11.42
C GLU A 123 27.83 -31.21 10.80
N VAL A 124 26.55 -31.58 10.95
CA VAL A 124 25.41 -30.81 10.40
C VAL A 124 25.25 -29.50 11.16
N ALA A 125 25.41 -29.51 12.49
CA ALA A 125 25.40 -28.30 13.29
C ALA A 125 26.52 -27.33 12.88
N ALA A 126 27.71 -27.85 12.55
CA ALA A 126 28.83 -27.04 12.07
C ALA A 126 28.56 -26.46 10.67
N GLU A 127 27.93 -27.21 9.76
CA GLU A 127 27.50 -26.70 8.45
C GLU A 127 26.47 -25.58 8.57
N LEU A 128 25.46 -25.74 9.45
CA LEU A 128 24.47 -24.70 9.72
C LEU A 128 25.13 -23.43 10.27
N VAL A 129 26.00 -23.56 11.28
CA VAL A 129 26.73 -22.42 11.86
C VAL A 129 27.62 -21.75 10.80
N LEU A 130 28.32 -22.52 9.99
CA LEU A 130 29.15 -21.98 8.91
C LEU A 130 28.30 -21.19 7.91
N SER A 131 27.13 -21.72 7.52
CA SER A 131 26.18 -21.01 6.67
C SER A 131 25.71 -19.68 7.29
N GLU A 132 25.40 -19.65 8.59
CA GLU A 132 25.04 -18.42 9.30
C GLU A 132 26.19 -17.40 9.42
N GLU A 133 27.44 -17.87 9.39
CA GLU A 133 28.64 -17.03 9.46
C GLU A 133 29.04 -16.46 8.09
N THR A 134 28.79 -17.20 7.00
CA THR A 134 29.17 -16.79 5.64
C THR A 134 28.08 -16.04 4.89
N ASN A 135 26.81 -16.34 5.18
CA ASN A 135 25.70 -15.81 4.41
C ASN A 135 25.22 -14.47 4.98
N VAL A 136 24.50 -13.69 4.17
CA VAL A 136 23.84 -12.48 4.66
C VAL A 136 22.81 -12.91 5.71
N GLY A 137 22.81 -12.27 6.88
CA GLY A 137 21.85 -12.61 7.92
C GLY A 137 21.68 -11.51 8.96
N ALA A 138 20.65 -11.64 9.78
CA ALA A 138 20.43 -10.76 10.90
C ALA A 138 19.74 -11.47 12.07
N ASP A 139 19.99 -10.95 13.27
CA ASP A 139 19.25 -11.33 14.47
C ASP A 139 18.17 -10.29 14.74
N TYR A 140 16.97 -10.77 15.07
CA TYR A 140 15.78 -9.95 15.27
C TYR A 140 15.15 -10.25 16.62
N ASP A 141 14.72 -9.19 17.31
CA ASP A 141 13.72 -9.29 18.37
C ASP A 141 12.36 -8.98 17.79
N VAL A 142 11.44 -9.94 17.88
CA VAL A 142 10.05 -9.79 17.46
C VAL A 142 9.18 -9.85 18.70
N VAL A 143 8.31 -8.85 18.86
CA VAL A 143 7.28 -8.82 19.91
C VAL A 143 5.95 -9.13 19.26
N VAL A 144 5.25 -10.14 19.77
CA VAL A 144 3.90 -10.51 19.32
C VAL A 144 2.83 -9.90 20.22
N THR A 145 1.63 -9.72 19.68
CA THR A 145 0.51 -9.13 20.40
C THR A 145 -0.01 -10.05 21.52
N ASP A 146 0.05 -11.37 21.32
CA ASP A 146 -0.39 -12.41 22.25
C ASP A 146 0.68 -13.52 22.30
N PRO A 147 1.09 -13.99 23.50
CA PRO A 147 2.12 -15.03 23.62
C PRO A 147 1.75 -16.35 22.92
N ARG A 148 0.45 -16.62 22.71
CA ARG A 148 -0.02 -17.82 22.00
C ARG A 148 0.47 -17.91 20.55
N TRP A 149 0.90 -16.80 19.94
CA TRP A 149 1.40 -16.79 18.56
C TRP A 149 2.80 -17.38 18.40
N ILE A 150 3.51 -17.58 19.52
CA ILE A 150 4.88 -18.12 19.53
C ILE A 150 5.05 -19.26 20.54
N GLU A 151 3.96 -19.74 21.18
CA GLU A 151 4.05 -20.76 22.23
C GLU A 151 4.47 -22.14 21.71
N HIS A 152 4.31 -22.38 20.41
CA HIS A 152 4.77 -23.58 19.73
C HIS A 152 6.26 -23.58 19.42
N LEU A 153 6.93 -22.42 19.51
CA LEU A 153 8.34 -22.28 19.18
C LEU A 153 9.24 -22.52 20.40
N THR A 154 10.34 -23.21 20.16
CA THR A 154 11.35 -23.57 21.17
C THR A 154 12.74 -23.11 20.73
N VAL A 155 13.59 -22.79 21.70
CA VAL A 155 15.00 -22.47 21.43
C VAL A 155 15.69 -23.65 20.75
N GLY A 156 16.38 -23.38 19.64
CA GLY A 156 17.03 -24.40 18.82
C GLY A 156 16.18 -24.89 17.64
N ASP A 157 14.88 -24.55 17.60
CA ASP A 157 14.07 -24.80 16.40
C ASP A 157 14.65 -24.04 15.23
N TRP A 158 14.67 -24.68 14.06
CA TRP A 158 15.15 -24.09 12.83
C TRP A 158 14.46 -24.72 11.63
N TRP A 159 14.32 -23.93 10.56
CA TRP A 159 13.67 -24.37 9.32
C TRP A 159 14.06 -23.44 8.18
N ARG A 160 13.71 -23.83 6.95
CA ARG A 160 13.82 -23.02 5.75
C ARG A 160 12.44 -22.45 5.40
N THR A 161 12.42 -21.27 4.83
CA THR A 161 11.16 -20.59 4.54
C THR A 161 11.18 -19.96 3.17
N THR A 162 10.04 -20.08 2.50
CA THR A 162 9.73 -19.35 1.27
C THR A 162 9.09 -17.99 1.58
N ALA A 163 9.05 -17.58 2.85
CA ALA A 163 8.51 -16.28 3.27
C ALA A 163 9.32 -15.14 2.68
N TYR A 164 8.61 -14.09 2.30
CA TYR A 164 9.17 -12.85 1.79
C TYR A 164 8.39 -11.67 2.40
N PRO A 165 9.02 -10.49 2.52
CA PRO A 165 8.32 -9.29 2.94
C PRO A 165 7.36 -8.81 1.86
N THR A 166 6.20 -8.32 2.29
CA THR A 166 5.29 -7.53 1.48
C THR A 166 5.26 -6.11 2.05
N HIS A 167 4.12 -5.56 2.46
CA HIS A 167 4.03 -4.20 3.01
C HIS A 167 2.98 -4.16 4.12
N ALA A 168 3.31 -4.74 5.29
CA ALA A 168 2.38 -4.73 6.42
C ALA A 168 1.97 -3.32 6.83
N ASP A 169 0.68 -3.14 7.12
CA ASP A 169 0.17 -1.86 7.61
C ASP A 169 0.82 -1.47 8.95
N ARG A 170 1.25 -0.22 9.09
CA ARG A 170 1.99 0.32 10.25
C ARG A 170 1.22 1.42 10.99
N LEU A 171 0.05 1.04 11.51
CA LEU A 171 -0.80 1.94 12.28
C LEU A 171 -0.27 2.15 13.70
N LEU A 172 -0.29 3.41 14.15
CA LEU A 172 -0.21 3.74 15.57
C LEU A 172 -1.58 3.55 16.24
N PRO A 173 -1.60 3.36 17.58
CA PRO A 173 -2.84 3.28 18.34
C PRO A 173 -3.76 4.48 18.05
N GLY A 174 -5.00 4.20 17.64
CA GLY A 174 -6.03 5.21 17.38
C GLY A 174 -6.05 5.78 15.95
N GLU A 175 -5.09 5.44 15.09
CA GLU A 175 -5.04 5.99 13.73
C GLU A 175 -6.07 5.37 12.78
N ALA A 176 -6.56 4.16 13.08
CA ALA A 176 -7.42 3.39 12.19
C ALA A 176 -8.60 4.23 11.63
N THR A 177 -9.20 5.10 12.45
CA THR A 177 -10.34 5.95 12.04
C THR A 177 -10.00 7.01 10.97
N ALA A 178 -8.72 7.33 10.77
CA ALA A 178 -8.25 8.32 9.81
C ALA A 178 -7.62 7.70 8.55
N ILE A 179 -7.46 6.37 8.51
CA ILE A 179 -6.83 5.67 7.39
C ILE A 179 -7.90 5.06 6.47
N PRO A 180 -7.85 5.32 5.15
CA PRO A 180 -8.76 4.70 4.18
C PRO A 180 -8.48 3.22 4.01
N ASP A 181 -9.54 2.42 3.91
CA ASP A 181 -9.44 1.02 3.52
C ASP A 181 -9.23 0.90 2.01
N LEU A 182 -7.98 0.97 1.58
CA LEU A 182 -7.58 0.89 0.17
C LEU A 182 -7.87 -0.47 -0.48
N ARG A 183 -8.12 -1.51 0.32
CA ARG A 183 -8.33 -2.89 -0.14
C ARG A 183 -9.79 -3.15 -0.52
N HIS A 184 -10.72 -2.43 0.11
CA HIS A 184 -12.15 -2.63 -0.06
C HIS A 184 -12.84 -1.32 -0.47
N PRO A 185 -12.82 -0.97 -1.77
CA PRO A 185 -13.58 0.19 -2.23
C PRO A 185 -15.07 -0.02 -1.95
N VAL A 186 -15.72 0.98 -1.34
CA VAL A 186 -17.16 0.95 -1.08
C VAL A 186 -18.00 1.14 -2.35
N ALA A 187 -17.39 1.75 -3.37
CA ALA A 187 -17.98 1.90 -4.69
C ALA A 187 -16.87 1.96 -5.76
N VAL A 188 -17.16 1.41 -6.94
CA VAL A 188 -16.34 1.54 -8.14
C VAL A 188 -17.22 2.14 -9.23
N LEU A 189 -16.97 3.40 -9.57
CA LEU A 189 -17.76 4.18 -10.52
C LEU A 189 -17.13 4.13 -11.91
N LYS A 190 -17.97 4.07 -12.95
CA LYS A 190 -17.55 4.09 -14.36
C LYS A 190 -18.24 5.27 -15.05
N PRO A 191 -17.79 6.51 -14.82
CA PRO A 191 -18.52 7.71 -15.21
C PRO A 191 -18.69 7.86 -16.73
N PHE A 192 -17.75 7.33 -17.50
CA PHE A 192 -17.63 7.57 -18.93
C PHE A 192 -17.56 6.27 -19.74
N SER A 193 -17.82 6.40 -21.05
CA SER A 193 -17.64 5.30 -21.99
C SER A 193 -16.15 5.00 -22.20
N ARG A 194 -15.84 3.91 -22.91
CA ARG A 194 -14.47 3.47 -23.17
C ARG A 194 -13.60 4.51 -23.90
N GLU A 195 -14.22 5.38 -24.69
CA GLU A 195 -13.52 6.34 -25.54
C GLU A 195 -13.26 7.68 -24.87
N ASP A 196 -13.75 7.90 -23.64
CA ASP A 196 -13.63 9.19 -22.98
C ASP A 196 -12.90 9.07 -21.64
N GLU A 197 -11.75 9.75 -21.56
CA GLU A 197 -10.85 9.64 -20.43
C GLU A 197 -11.22 10.65 -19.34
N PRO A 198 -11.55 10.19 -18.12
CA PRO A 198 -11.63 11.05 -16.94
C PRO A 198 -10.34 11.86 -16.70
N ARG A 199 -10.50 13.12 -16.30
CA ARG A 199 -9.39 14.08 -16.15
C ARG A 199 -9.32 14.72 -14.76
N HIS A 200 -10.43 15.26 -14.28
CA HIS A 200 -10.49 15.86 -12.95
C HIS A 200 -11.59 15.27 -12.07
N LEU A 201 -11.33 15.22 -10.77
CA LEU A 201 -12.31 14.92 -9.74
C LEU A 201 -12.22 15.87 -8.55
N ALA A 202 -13.36 16.22 -7.98
CA ALA A 202 -13.40 17.00 -6.74
C ALA A 202 -14.69 16.76 -5.96
N PHE A 203 -14.54 16.66 -4.64
CA PHE A 203 -15.65 16.75 -3.71
C PHE A 203 -16.14 18.20 -3.58
N SER A 204 -17.44 18.38 -3.38
CA SER A 204 -18.01 19.65 -2.92
C SER A 204 -17.50 19.97 -1.52
N ASP A 205 -17.48 21.26 -1.16
CA ASP A 205 -16.99 21.72 0.15
C ASP A 205 -17.72 21.08 1.34
N ASP A 206 -18.98 20.73 1.16
CA ASP A 206 -19.81 20.05 2.16
C ASP A 206 -19.70 18.52 2.13
N GLY A 207 -18.84 17.97 1.26
CA GLY A 207 -18.60 16.53 1.09
C GLY A 207 -19.77 15.75 0.45
N ARG A 208 -20.89 16.41 0.13
CA ARG A 208 -22.12 15.75 -0.31
C ARG A 208 -22.08 15.26 -1.74
N PHE A 209 -21.23 15.86 -2.58
CA PHE A 209 -21.15 15.54 -3.99
C PHE A 209 -19.71 15.24 -4.40
N LEU A 210 -19.55 14.24 -5.27
CA LEU A 210 -18.31 14.00 -6.00
C LEU A 210 -18.57 14.30 -7.47
N ALA A 211 -17.83 15.25 -8.03
CA ALA A 211 -17.87 15.53 -9.45
C ALA A 211 -16.63 14.95 -10.14
N VAL A 212 -16.85 14.42 -11.34
CA VAL A 212 -15.80 13.88 -12.22
C VAL A 212 -16.04 14.44 -13.62
N ASN A 213 -15.01 14.98 -14.27
CA ASN A 213 -15.09 15.34 -15.69
C ASN A 213 -14.15 14.51 -16.56
N SER A 214 -14.47 14.45 -17.85
CA SER A 214 -13.67 13.81 -18.87
C SER A 214 -12.94 14.80 -19.77
N GLU A 215 -12.00 14.28 -20.56
CA GLU A 215 -11.32 14.99 -21.62
C GLU A 215 -12.28 15.45 -22.71
N GLY A 216 -13.29 14.65 -23.02
CA GLY A 216 -14.37 14.96 -23.96
C GLY A 216 -15.36 16.02 -23.45
N GLY A 217 -15.15 16.57 -22.25
CA GLY A 217 -15.97 17.62 -21.66
C GLY A 217 -17.27 17.12 -21.05
N GLU A 218 -17.40 15.82 -20.82
CA GLU A 218 -18.51 15.26 -20.06
C GLU A 218 -18.27 15.48 -18.57
N LEU A 219 -19.33 15.77 -17.83
CA LEU A 219 -19.34 15.99 -16.39
C LEU A 219 -20.39 15.08 -15.77
N VAL A 220 -19.99 14.34 -14.75
CA VAL A 220 -20.88 13.48 -13.95
C VAL A 220 -20.70 13.85 -12.49
N VAL A 221 -21.82 13.94 -11.76
CA VAL A 221 -21.83 14.23 -10.33
C VAL A 221 -22.60 13.13 -9.61
N TYR A 222 -21.99 12.63 -8.55
CA TYR A 222 -22.52 11.59 -7.68
C TYR A 222 -22.88 12.17 -6.32
N ASP A 223 -23.97 11.68 -5.75
CA ASP A 223 -24.26 11.84 -4.33
C ASP A 223 -23.30 10.96 -3.51
N ALA A 224 -22.53 11.55 -2.60
CA ALA A 224 -21.48 10.84 -1.85
C ALA A 224 -22.03 9.90 -0.75
N THR A 225 -23.32 9.99 -0.42
CA THR A 225 -23.94 9.07 0.55
C THR A 225 -24.33 7.75 -0.10
N SER A 226 -24.87 7.82 -1.32
CA SER A 226 -25.42 6.67 -2.04
C SER A 226 -24.59 6.22 -3.24
N TRP A 227 -23.60 7.02 -3.65
CA TRP A 227 -22.79 6.85 -4.86
C TRP A 227 -23.62 6.73 -6.14
N ARG A 228 -24.83 7.29 -6.13
CA ARG A 228 -25.71 7.37 -7.30
C ARG A 228 -25.44 8.64 -8.07
N GLU A 229 -25.40 8.51 -9.40
CA GLU A 229 -25.36 9.67 -10.29
C GLU A 229 -26.60 10.54 -10.06
N CYS A 230 -26.38 11.80 -9.73
CA CYS A 230 -27.44 12.79 -9.52
C CYS A 230 -27.48 13.86 -10.61
N PHE A 231 -26.38 14.05 -11.35
CA PHE A 231 -26.32 15.01 -12.45
C PHE A 231 -25.31 14.60 -13.51
N ARG A 232 -25.63 14.88 -14.77
CA ARG A 232 -24.76 14.72 -15.92
C ARG A 232 -24.95 15.87 -16.90
N ALA A 233 -23.84 16.40 -17.40
CA ALA A 233 -23.84 17.44 -18.42
C ALA A 233 -22.70 17.20 -19.41
N ARG A 234 -22.86 17.73 -20.62
CA ARG A 234 -21.79 17.74 -21.63
C ARG A 234 -21.54 19.17 -22.05
N ALA A 235 -20.31 19.62 -21.89
CA ALA A 235 -19.87 20.89 -22.41
C ALA A 235 -19.43 20.71 -23.86
N ASP A 236 -20.16 21.30 -24.81
CA ASP A 236 -19.82 21.20 -26.23
C ASP A 236 -18.38 21.67 -26.49
N ASN A 237 -17.63 20.91 -27.30
CA ASN A 237 -16.26 21.21 -27.75
C ASN A 237 -15.22 21.45 -26.64
N SER A 238 -15.36 20.80 -25.49
CA SER A 238 -14.57 21.12 -24.31
C SER A 238 -13.41 20.16 -24.01
N PHE A 239 -12.35 20.22 -24.84
CA PHE A 239 -11.09 19.56 -24.53
C PHE A 239 -10.43 20.22 -23.31
N SER A 240 -10.20 19.43 -22.26
CA SER A 240 -9.42 19.81 -21.07
C SER A 240 -9.98 21.01 -20.31
N SER A 241 -10.99 20.77 -19.46
CA SER A 241 -11.56 21.79 -18.57
C SER A 241 -11.15 21.55 -17.12
N TRP A 242 -10.78 22.61 -16.41
CA TRP A 242 -10.64 22.60 -14.96
C TRP A 242 -11.99 22.58 -14.27
N LEU A 243 -12.13 21.66 -13.33
CA LEU A 243 -13.31 21.46 -12.52
C LEU A 243 -13.12 22.17 -11.17
N MET A 244 -14.07 23.02 -10.78
CA MET A 244 -14.06 23.70 -9.48
C MET A 244 -15.48 23.86 -8.94
N TRP A 245 -15.68 23.54 -7.67
CA TRP A 245 -16.88 23.90 -6.93
C TRP A 245 -16.85 25.38 -6.53
N VAL A 246 -18.00 26.06 -6.64
CA VAL A 246 -18.20 27.39 -6.06
C VAL A 246 -18.27 27.22 -4.54
N PRO A 247 -17.45 27.96 -3.76
CA PRO A 247 -17.38 27.71 -2.33
C PRO A 247 -18.71 27.83 -1.61
N GLY A 248 -19.08 26.79 -0.84
CA GLY A 248 -20.33 26.74 -0.08
C GLY A 248 -21.62 26.63 -0.91
N GLU A 249 -21.52 26.50 -2.24
CA GLU A 249 -22.67 26.37 -3.13
C GLU A 249 -22.64 25.03 -3.88
N PRO A 250 -23.81 24.41 -4.16
CA PRO A 250 -23.88 23.21 -4.99
C PRO A 250 -23.76 23.59 -6.48
N VAL A 251 -22.83 24.48 -6.81
CA VAL A 251 -22.58 24.97 -8.15
C VAL A 251 -21.19 24.54 -8.56
N ILE A 252 -21.10 23.83 -9.68
CA ILE A 252 -19.85 23.38 -10.26
C ILE A 252 -19.53 24.20 -11.51
N THR A 253 -18.26 24.54 -11.67
CA THR A 253 -17.76 25.31 -12.79
C THR A 253 -16.77 24.50 -13.61
N LEU A 254 -16.86 24.64 -14.93
CA LEU A 254 -15.93 24.08 -15.89
C LEU A 254 -15.27 25.24 -16.64
N ARG A 255 -13.94 25.33 -16.54
CA ARG A 255 -13.17 26.38 -17.21
C ARG A 255 -12.15 25.79 -18.17
N HIS A 256 -12.15 26.32 -19.39
CA HIS A 256 -11.18 25.98 -20.42
C HIS A 256 -9.76 26.45 -20.09
N HIS A 257 -8.77 25.63 -20.46
CA HIS A 257 -7.36 26.03 -20.46
C HIS A 257 -7.08 27.14 -21.49
N GLU A 258 -7.75 27.09 -22.65
CA GLU A 258 -7.59 28.08 -23.70
C GLU A 258 -8.55 29.27 -23.47
N GLU A 259 -7.99 30.37 -22.96
CA GLU A 259 -8.68 31.67 -22.98
C GLU A 259 -8.89 32.11 -24.43
N PRO A 260 -10.06 32.71 -24.79
CA PRO A 260 -10.97 33.46 -23.94
C PRO A 260 -12.37 32.82 -23.76
N ARG A 261 -12.48 31.49 -23.68
CA ARG A 261 -13.81 30.85 -23.56
C ARG A 261 -14.48 31.17 -22.22
N PRO A 262 -15.82 31.42 -22.22
CA PRO A 262 -16.56 31.65 -20.99
C PRO A 262 -16.55 30.40 -20.10
N GLN A 263 -16.47 30.62 -18.79
CA GLN A 263 -16.67 29.56 -17.81
C GLN A 263 -18.11 29.05 -17.90
N LEU A 264 -18.29 27.74 -17.89
CA LEU A 264 -19.60 27.12 -17.73
C LEU A 264 -19.85 26.86 -16.25
N ALA A 265 -21.09 27.01 -15.81
CA ALA A 265 -21.48 26.68 -14.45
C ALA A 265 -22.84 25.98 -14.41
N TYR A 266 -22.97 25.02 -13.50
CA TYR A 266 -24.17 24.21 -13.33
C TYR A 266 -24.53 24.12 -11.85
N ASP A 267 -25.80 24.35 -11.53
CA ASP A 267 -26.35 24.00 -10.22
C ASP A 267 -26.70 22.52 -10.22
N VAL A 268 -25.99 21.72 -9.42
CA VAL A 268 -26.12 20.25 -9.45
C VAL A 268 -27.40 19.76 -8.77
N VAL A 269 -28.02 20.58 -7.93
CA VAL A 269 -29.28 20.24 -7.26
C VAL A 269 -30.47 20.55 -8.17
N ARG A 270 -30.41 21.68 -8.88
CA ARG A 270 -31.45 22.09 -9.84
C ARG A 270 -31.30 21.41 -11.19
N GLY A 271 -30.10 20.92 -11.51
CA GLY A 271 -29.78 20.28 -12.78
C GLY A 271 -29.78 21.25 -13.96
N THR A 272 -29.48 22.53 -13.72
CA THR A 272 -29.59 23.59 -14.73
C THR A 272 -28.31 24.42 -14.82
N PRO A 273 -27.95 24.92 -16.02
CA PRO A 273 -26.92 25.94 -16.17
C PRO A 273 -27.24 27.19 -15.34
N VAL A 274 -26.22 27.81 -14.76
CA VAL A 274 -26.32 29.05 -13.99
C VAL A 274 -25.17 29.99 -14.32
N GLU A 275 -25.31 31.26 -13.97
CA GLU A 275 -24.17 32.19 -13.94
C GLU A 275 -23.43 32.02 -12.61
N ALA A 276 -22.10 32.01 -12.65
CA ALA A 276 -21.27 31.90 -11.45
C ALA A 276 -20.06 32.84 -11.53
N PRO A 277 -19.54 33.31 -10.39
CA PRO A 277 -18.30 34.09 -10.37
C PRO A 277 -17.16 33.33 -11.06
N PRO A 278 -16.31 34.01 -11.86
CA PRO A 278 -15.12 33.39 -12.45
C PRO A 278 -14.22 32.81 -11.36
N GLN A 279 -13.91 31.53 -11.46
CA GLN A 279 -13.00 30.85 -10.54
C GLN A 279 -11.58 30.92 -11.13
N SER A 280 -10.64 31.53 -10.41
CA SER A 280 -9.24 31.64 -10.83
C SER A 280 -8.50 30.35 -10.47
N GLY A 281 -8.53 29.36 -11.36
CA GLY A 281 -7.88 28.05 -11.12
C GLY A 281 -6.34 28.06 -11.14
N ARG A 282 -5.68 29.22 -11.24
CA ARG A 282 -4.27 29.27 -11.64
C ARG A 282 -3.24 28.85 -10.59
N SER A 283 -3.63 28.68 -9.34
CA SER A 283 -2.82 28.04 -8.29
C SER A 283 -3.63 28.00 -6.99
N ARG A 284 -3.88 26.81 -6.44
CA ARG A 284 -3.97 26.66 -4.98
C ARG A 284 -2.59 26.18 -4.53
N SER A 285 -1.69 27.13 -4.33
CA SER A 285 -0.38 26.86 -3.73
C SER A 285 -0.53 26.87 -2.22
N VAL A 286 -0.19 25.77 -1.56
CA VAL A 286 0.16 25.79 -0.14
C VAL A 286 1.61 26.23 -0.07
N ILE A 287 1.82 27.46 0.38
CA ILE A 287 3.13 28.05 0.66
C ILE A 287 3.17 28.27 2.17
N ASP A 288 4.34 28.13 2.79
CA ASP A 288 4.55 28.79 4.08
C ASP A 288 4.32 30.31 3.86
N PRO A 289 3.29 30.93 4.48
CA PRO A 289 2.94 32.31 4.19
C PRO A 289 4.01 33.31 4.65
N ALA A 290 5.07 32.88 5.34
CA ALA A 290 6.09 33.79 5.87
C ALA A 290 7.24 34.07 4.88
N ASP A 291 7.80 33.06 4.21
CA ASP A 291 9.06 33.24 3.45
C ASP A 291 9.25 32.33 2.22
N GLY A 292 8.32 31.41 1.92
CA GLY A 292 8.41 30.53 0.75
C GLY A 292 9.53 29.49 0.81
N ARG A 293 10.02 29.17 2.01
CA ARG A 293 11.07 28.17 2.22
C ARG A 293 10.51 26.75 2.13
N THR A 294 11.26 25.84 1.52
CA THR A 294 11.00 24.40 1.63
C THR A 294 11.23 24.00 3.09
N LEU A 295 10.15 23.64 3.79
CA LEU A 295 10.23 23.15 5.17
C LEU A 295 10.81 21.74 5.23
N GLU A 296 10.45 20.90 4.24
CA GLU A 296 10.80 19.48 4.22
C GLU A 296 10.70 18.89 2.80
N VAL A 297 11.51 17.86 2.52
CA VAL A 297 11.45 17.05 1.30
C VAL A 297 11.20 15.61 1.72
N ILE A 298 10.09 15.04 1.26
CA ILE A 298 9.74 13.64 1.50
C ILE A 298 10.17 12.85 0.27
N GLU A 299 11.26 12.10 0.40
CA GLU A 299 11.76 11.21 -0.65
C GLU A 299 10.90 9.94 -0.71
N ASN A 300 10.62 9.47 -1.93
CA ASN A 300 9.97 8.20 -2.17
C ASN A 300 10.87 7.44 -3.16
N ASP A 301 11.65 6.50 -2.64
CA ASP A 301 12.78 5.92 -3.38
C ASP A 301 12.36 4.83 -4.38
N ASP A 302 11.17 4.26 -4.21
CA ASP A 302 10.70 3.10 -4.97
C ASP A 302 9.46 3.36 -5.84
N ILE A 303 8.88 4.56 -5.77
CA ILE A 303 7.69 4.92 -6.56
C ILE A 303 7.86 6.20 -7.36
N LYS A 304 7.41 6.17 -8.62
CA LYS A 304 7.22 7.38 -9.41
C LYS A 304 5.89 8.03 -9.06
N ILE A 305 5.93 9.15 -8.34
CA ILE A 305 4.73 9.88 -7.91
C ILE A 305 3.95 10.43 -9.12
N ARG A 306 2.64 10.15 -9.15
CA ARG A 306 1.68 10.64 -10.16
C ARG A 306 0.72 11.69 -9.61
N SER A 307 0.34 11.57 -8.34
CA SER A 307 -0.55 12.50 -7.65
C SER A 307 -0.28 12.47 -6.15
N LEU A 308 -0.54 13.60 -5.50
CA LEU A 308 -0.37 13.78 -4.07
C LEU A 308 -1.50 14.66 -3.54
N LYS A 309 -2.13 14.23 -2.44
CA LYS A 309 -3.19 14.98 -1.75
C LYS A 309 -3.00 14.89 -0.24
N VAL A 310 -3.19 16.01 0.44
CA VAL A 310 -3.19 16.06 1.90
C VAL A 310 -4.59 15.72 2.41
N SER A 311 -4.67 14.92 3.47
CA SER A 311 -5.89 14.70 4.23
C SER A 311 -6.42 16.01 4.84
N PRO A 312 -7.73 16.15 5.12
CA PRO A 312 -8.29 17.41 5.63
C PRO A 312 -7.69 17.91 6.94
N GLY A 313 -7.24 16.99 7.81
CA GLY A 313 -6.56 17.32 9.07
C GLY A 313 -5.09 17.69 8.92
N GLY A 314 -4.46 17.38 7.78
CA GLY A 314 -3.03 17.61 7.56
C GLY A 314 -2.11 16.49 8.05
N ASP A 315 -2.64 15.48 8.75
CA ASP A 315 -1.82 14.44 9.40
C ASP A 315 -1.29 13.37 8.42
N TYR A 316 -1.98 13.20 7.28
CA TYR A 316 -1.65 12.19 6.27
C TYR A 316 -1.56 12.76 4.86
N LEU A 317 -0.68 12.16 4.06
CA LEU A 317 -0.61 12.30 2.61
C LEU A 317 -1.13 11.04 1.93
N ALA A 318 -2.04 11.20 0.98
CA ALA A 318 -2.31 10.18 -0.03
C ALA A 318 -1.40 10.43 -1.23
N ILE A 319 -0.63 9.43 -1.61
CA ILE A 319 0.32 9.45 -2.72
C ILE A 319 -0.08 8.32 -3.67
N SER A 320 -0.28 8.65 -4.93
CA SER A 320 -0.45 7.63 -5.97
C SER A 320 0.83 7.57 -6.77
N GLY A 321 1.35 6.36 -6.98
CA GLY A 321 2.60 6.17 -7.69
C GLY A 321 2.67 4.84 -8.42
N GLU A 322 3.71 4.74 -9.24
CA GLU A 322 4.04 3.53 -9.99
C GLU A 322 5.30 2.91 -9.39
N SER A 323 5.17 1.71 -8.85
CA SER A 323 6.28 0.79 -8.60
C SER A 323 6.43 -0.16 -9.79
N PRO A 324 7.57 -0.86 -9.96
CA PRO A 324 7.74 -1.79 -11.08
C PRO A 324 6.58 -2.80 -11.19
N GLY A 325 5.73 -2.63 -12.20
CA GLY A 325 4.61 -3.52 -12.48
C GLY A 325 3.35 -3.34 -11.63
N LYS A 326 3.30 -2.37 -10.71
CA LYS A 326 2.11 -2.10 -9.88
C LYS A 326 1.86 -0.61 -9.75
N LEU A 327 0.59 -0.24 -9.73
CA LEU A 327 0.17 1.11 -9.41
C LEU A 327 -0.52 1.13 -8.07
N GLU A 328 -0.07 2.03 -7.23
CA GLU A 328 -0.32 1.95 -5.81
C GLU A 328 -0.82 3.28 -5.28
N VAL A 329 -1.66 3.18 -4.27
CA VAL A 329 -1.95 4.29 -3.37
C VAL A 329 -1.29 4.00 -2.04
N ILE A 330 -0.59 5.01 -1.55
CA ILE A 330 0.16 5.02 -0.30
C ILE A 330 -0.46 6.08 0.59
N ILE A 331 -0.70 5.73 1.84
CA ILE A 331 -1.02 6.69 2.89
C ILE A 331 0.21 6.81 3.77
N GLN A 332 0.78 8.00 3.79
CA GLN A 332 1.99 8.31 4.55
C GLN A 332 1.67 9.30 5.66
N ARG A 333 2.15 9.03 6.88
CA ARG A 333 2.03 9.94 8.01
C ARG A 333 2.98 11.12 7.82
N VAL A 334 2.49 12.33 8.03
CA VAL A 334 3.29 13.56 7.82
C VAL A 334 4.36 13.72 8.90
N SER A 335 4.06 13.36 10.15
CA SER A 335 4.93 13.66 11.30
C SER A 335 6.24 12.89 11.35
N ASP A 336 6.30 11.71 10.72
CA ASP A 336 7.46 10.81 10.75
C ASP A 336 7.76 10.12 9.41
N HIS A 337 7.03 10.50 8.35
CA HIS A 337 7.17 9.97 7.00
C HIS A 337 6.95 8.46 6.88
N GLN A 338 6.37 7.79 7.88
CA GLN A 338 6.12 6.36 7.78
C GLN A 338 4.94 6.09 6.84
N VAL A 339 5.12 5.10 5.97
CA VAL A 339 4.03 4.52 5.19
C VAL A 339 3.13 3.74 6.14
N VAL A 340 1.88 4.18 6.28
CA VAL A 340 0.89 3.60 7.20
C VAL A 340 0.16 2.45 6.52
N THR A 341 -0.25 2.63 5.27
CA THR A 341 -0.84 1.59 4.42
C THR A 341 -0.45 1.84 2.97
N ARG A 342 -0.29 0.77 2.21
CA ARG A 342 0.00 0.78 0.78
C ARG A 342 -0.80 -0.32 0.12
N HIS A 343 -1.40 -0.04 -1.03
CA HIS A 343 -2.12 -1.05 -1.77
C HIS A 343 -2.08 -0.80 -3.27
N ALA A 344 -1.92 -1.86 -4.04
CA ALA A 344 -2.06 -1.82 -5.48
C ALA A 344 -3.53 -1.73 -5.86
N ILE A 345 -3.89 -0.74 -6.68
CA ILE A 345 -5.27 -0.49 -7.08
C ILE A 345 -5.37 -0.66 -8.60
N GLY A 346 -6.31 -1.50 -9.04
CA GLY A 346 -6.51 -1.83 -10.45
C GLY A 346 -6.05 -3.24 -10.81
N ARG A 347 -6.10 -3.60 -12.09
CA ARG A 347 -5.77 -4.94 -12.57
C ARG A 347 -4.39 -4.97 -13.25
N GLY A 348 -3.39 -5.48 -12.53
CA GLY A 348 -2.21 -6.12 -13.11
C GLY A 348 -1.13 -5.20 -13.69
N TRP A 349 -0.18 -5.87 -14.35
CA TRP A 349 1.16 -5.43 -14.75
C TRP A 349 1.21 -4.44 -15.94
N TYR A 350 0.40 -3.37 -15.99
CA TYR A 350 0.37 -2.53 -17.19
C TYR A 350 0.08 -1.03 -16.92
N PRO A 351 0.58 -0.12 -17.78
CA PRO A 351 0.55 1.32 -17.54
C PRO A 351 -0.88 1.88 -17.59
N LEU A 352 -1.47 2.08 -16.41
CA LEU A 352 -2.51 3.09 -16.24
C LEU A 352 -1.85 4.47 -16.36
N GLN A 353 -2.47 5.36 -17.12
CA GLN A 353 -1.79 6.59 -17.59
C GLN A 353 -1.88 7.75 -16.61
N THR A 354 -2.99 7.85 -15.88
CA THR A 354 -3.30 8.99 -15.01
C THR A 354 -3.96 8.54 -13.73
N TYR A 355 -3.46 9.09 -12.62
CA TYR A 355 -4.09 9.02 -11.30
C TYR A 355 -4.40 10.44 -10.86
N GLU A 356 -5.65 10.65 -10.48
CA GLU A 356 -5.97 11.77 -9.62
C GLU A 356 -6.68 11.22 -8.39
N MET A 357 -6.52 11.92 -7.28
CA MET A 357 -7.16 11.58 -6.02
C MET A 357 -7.84 12.80 -5.45
N ALA A 358 -8.83 12.61 -4.59
CA ALA A 358 -9.38 13.66 -3.75
C ALA A 358 -9.84 13.09 -2.42
N TRP A 359 -9.48 13.77 -1.35
CA TRP A 359 -10.10 13.58 -0.04
C TRP A 359 -11.41 14.37 0.01
N SER A 360 -12.43 13.78 0.62
CA SER A 360 -13.62 14.56 0.99
C SER A 360 -13.24 15.54 2.11
N PRO A 361 -13.78 16.78 2.12
CA PRO A 361 -13.45 17.77 3.15
C PRO A 361 -13.79 17.35 4.58
N ASP A 362 -14.79 16.46 4.73
CA ASP A 362 -15.18 15.87 6.02
C ASP A 362 -14.28 14.70 6.46
N GLY A 363 -13.32 14.30 5.64
CA GLY A 363 -12.38 13.21 5.91
C GLY A 363 -13.00 11.82 5.90
N GLN A 364 -14.23 11.64 5.41
CA GLN A 364 -14.89 10.33 5.37
C GLN A 364 -14.49 9.46 4.17
N TRP A 365 -14.00 10.08 3.09
CA TRP A 365 -13.76 9.42 1.82
C TRP A 365 -12.43 9.81 1.21
N LEU A 366 -11.81 8.83 0.56
CA LEU A 366 -10.76 9.04 -0.44
C LEU A 366 -11.27 8.50 -1.77
N ALA A 367 -11.36 9.35 -2.78
CA ALA A 367 -11.61 8.92 -4.15
C ALA A 367 -10.28 8.83 -4.90
N ALA A 368 -10.04 7.71 -5.57
CA ALA A 368 -8.93 7.55 -6.50
C ALA A 368 -9.48 7.22 -7.89
N HIS A 369 -9.02 7.96 -8.88
CA HIS A 369 -9.39 7.74 -10.26
C HIS A 369 -8.26 7.05 -11.03
N LEU A 370 -8.63 6.04 -11.82
CA LEU A 370 -7.73 5.20 -12.60
C LEU A 370 -8.18 5.11 -14.06
N THR A 371 -7.31 5.51 -14.98
CA THR A 371 -7.54 5.30 -16.42
C THR A 371 -7.04 3.92 -16.84
N VAL A 372 -7.94 3.06 -17.30
CA VAL A 372 -7.63 1.68 -17.70
C VAL A 372 -7.20 1.64 -19.16
N VAL A 373 -6.12 0.93 -19.47
CA VAL A 373 -5.65 0.70 -20.84
C VAL A 373 -5.56 -0.81 -21.09
N GLU A 374 -6.07 -1.28 -22.24
CA GLU A 374 -5.92 -2.69 -22.64
C GLU A 374 -4.74 -2.86 -23.62
N VAL A 375 -3.85 -3.79 -23.28
CA VAL A 375 -2.59 -4.00 -24.03
C VAL A 375 -2.84 -4.80 -25.31
N ASN A 376 -3.76 -5.76 -25.26
CA ASN A 376 -4.08 -6.63 -26.38
C ASN A 376 -4.80 -5.90 -27.53
N SER A 377 -5.29 -4.69 -27.30
CA SER A 377 -5.90 -3.81 -28.31
C SER A 377 -4.95 -2.72 -28.83
N GLY A 378 -3.64 -2.80 -28.53
CA GLY A 378 -2.68 -1.81 -29.03
C GLY A 378 -2.65 -0.51 -28.23
N TRP A 379 -2.86 -0.60 -26.91
CA TRP A 379 -2.89 0.53 -25.97
C TRP A 379 -4.12 1.43 -26.07
N GLU A 380 -5.24 0.88 -26.53
CA GLU A 380 -6.49 1.63 -26.58
C GLU A 380 -7.04 1.85 -25.15
N PRO A 381 -7.44 3.08 -24.79
CA PRO A 381 -8.12 3.35 -23.53
C PRO A 381 -9.39 2.50 -23.39
N MET A 382 -9.63 2.01 -22.18
CA MET A 382 -10.84 1.26 -21.81
C MET A 382 -11.81 2.08 -20.95
N GLY A 383 -11.67 3.40 -20.97
CA GLY A 383 -12.31 4.31 -20.04
C GLY A 383 -11.59 4.31 -18.69
N GLY A 384 -12.23 4.90 -17.68
CA GLY A 384 -11.67 4.96 -16.33
C GLY A 384 -12.63 4.48 -15.25
N GLU A 385 -12.05 4.07 -14.13
CA GLU A 385 -12.75 3.70 -12.91
C GLU A 385 -12.42 4.70 -11.80
N THR A 386 -13.43 5.17 -11.07
CA THR A 386 -13.23 5.93 -9.83
C THR A 386 -13.55 5.01 -8.66
N HIS A 387 -12.52 4.64 -7.90
CA HIS A 387 -12.63 3.84 -6.70
C HIS A 387 -12.85 4.77 -5.51
N ILE A 388 -13.83 4.44 -4.68
CA ILE A 388 -14.17 5.19 -3.48
C ILE A 388 -13.79 4.35 -2.27
N PHE A 389 -12.93 4.89 -1.43
CA PHE A 389 -12.49 4.26 -0.18
C PHE A 389 -13.10 4.98 1.00
N ARG A 390 -13.62 4.19 1.94
CA ARG A 390 -14.06 4.70 3.24
C ARG A 390 -12.84 4.93 4.13
N VAL A 391 -12.83 6.08 4.79
CA VAL A 391 -11.85 6.39 5.83
C VAL A 391 -12.32 5.77 7.14
N GLY A 392 -11.42 4.99 7.76
CA GLY A 392 -11.72 4.14 8.89
C GLY A 392 -11.43 2.67 8.59
N LEU A 393 -10.20 2.21 8.87
CA LEU A 393 -9.86 0.80 8.85
C LEU A 393 -10.60 0.01 9.93
N PRO A 394 -10.83 -1.31 9.71
CA PRO A 394 -11.34 -2.20 10.73
C PRO A 394 -10.48 -2.18 12.01
N THR A 395 -11.16 -2.06 13.15
CA THR A 395 -10.53 -2.11 14.50
C THR A 395 -10.50 -3.53 15.09
N GLU A 396 -10.89 -4.53 14.31
CA GLU A 396 -10.81 -5.95 14.65
C GLU A 396 -10.25 -6.73 13.45
N PRO A 397 -9.57 -7.87 13.67
CA PRO A 397 -9.11 -8.73 12.59
C PRO A 397 -10.29 -9.27 11.78
N ALA A 398 -10.05 -9.48 10.49
CA ALA A 398 -11.01 -10.17 9.63
C ALA A 398 -11.03 -11.66 9.99
N VAL A 399 -11.72 -12.03 11.06
CA VAL A 399 -11.94 -13.44 11.41
C VAL A 399 -12.98 -14.00 10.44
N PRO A 400 -12.70 -15.07 9.69
CA PRO A 400 -13.74 -15.73 8.91
C PRO A 400 -14.82 -16.24 9.88
N GLY A 401 -16.09 -15.96 9.57
CA GLY A 401 -17.19 -16.57 10.30
C GLY A 401 -17.11 -18.10 10.22
N PRO A 402 -17.61 -18.84 11.23
CA PRO A 402 -17.59 -20.30 11.17
C PRO A 402 -18.37 -20.78 9.93
N GLU A 403 -17.73 -21.62 9.11
CA GLU A 403 -18.39 -22.36 8.02
C GLU A 403 -19.46 -23.34 8.54
#